data_AF-A0A9N9JJC1-F1
#
_entry.id   AF-A0A9N9JJC1-F1
#
_cell.length_a   1.000
_cell.length_b   1.000
_cell.length_c   1.000
_cell.angle_alpha   90.00
_cell.angle_beta   90.00
_cell.angle_gamma   90.00
#
_symmetry.space_group_name_H-M   'P 1'
#
loop_
_entity.id
_entity.type
_entity.pdbx_description
1 polymer ?
#
loop_
_entity_poly.entity_id
_entity_poly.type
_entity_poly.pdbx_seq_one_letter_code
_entity_poly.pdbx_strand_id
1 'polypeptide(L)'
;MWSQSYSDSNSDVKIVVGSEPDIKEFNAHSSVLRSSSLYFQRALSERWKDQKQDVYIITKPNIHPNIFMLILDENILNTSAEDSLNILVASDELELLDLAKSAQKHLIKNFSPWLFSNL
;
A
#
# COMPACT_ATOMS: atom_id res chain seq x y z
N MET A 1 7.21 4.75 10.25
CA MET A 1 5.94 4.00 10.26
C MET A 1 6.04 2.65 9.57
N TRP A 2 7.01 2.45 8.66
CA TRP A 2 7.28 1.17 8.00
C TRP A 2 8.79 1.01 7.87
N SER A 3 9.37 -0.13 8.24
CA SER A 3 10.82 -0.37 8.13
C SER A 3 11.06 -1.54 7.17
N GLN A 4 11.96 -1.35 6.19
CA GLN A 4 12.33 -2.44 5.27
C GLN A 4 13.35 -3.40 5.85
N SER A 5 13.94 -3.10 7.00
CA SER A 5 14.94 -3.95 7.65
C SER A 5 15.42 -3.34 8.95
N TYR A 6 14.52 -3.16 9.91
CA TYR A 6 14.86 -3.19 11.32
C TYR A 6 13.78 -4.00 12.01
N SER A 7 14.20 -5.03 12.75
CA SER A 7 13.33 -5.79 13.64
C SER A 7 12.77 -4.83 14.70
N ASP A 8 11.71 -4.10 14.35
CA ASP A 8 10.91 -3.40 15.33
C ASP A 8 10.19 -4.51 16.08
N SER A 9 10.70 -4.83 17.25
CA SER A 9 10.59 -6.13 17.96
C SER A 9 9.18 -6.61 18.31
N ASN A 10 8.13 -5.95 17.81
CA ASN A 10 6.71 -6.22 18.05
C ASN A 10 5.81 -6.05 16.82
N SER A 11 6.35 -6.11 15.58
CA SER A 11 5.49 -6.09 14.38
C SER A 11 4.55 -7.30 14.39
N ASP A 12 3.24 -7.08 14.34
CA ASP A 12 2.21 -8.12 14.44
C ASP A 12 1.45 -8.33 13.12
N VAL A 13 1.84 -7.65 12.03
CA VAL A 13 1.30 -7.83 10.69
C VAL A 13 2.41 -8.01 9.66
N LYS A 14 2.24 -9.00 8.78
CA LYS A 14 3.00 -9.21 7.55
C LYS A 14 2.10 -8.90 6.35
N ILE A 15 2.53 -7.98 5.49
CA ILE A 15 1.89 -7.68 4.21
C ILE A 15 2.75 -8.27 3.10
N VAL A 16 2.18 -9.18 2.31
CA VAL A 16 2.82 -9.78 1.14
C VAL A 16 2.21 -9.14 -0.10
N VAL A 17 3.03 -8.47 -0.91
CA VAL A 17 2.58 -7.78 -2.12
C VAL A 17 3.24 -8.37 -3.36
N GLY A 18 2.55 -8.25 -4.50
CA GLY A 18 3.00 -8.75 -5.79
C GLY A 18 2.75 -10.24 -6.00
N SER A 19 3.15 -10.71 -7.17
CA SER A 19 3.05 -12.10 -7.61
C SER A 19 4.35 -12.54 -8.24
N GLU A 20 4.65 -13.84 -8.20
CA GLU A 20 5.89 -14.41 -8.77
C GLU A 20 6.17 -13.89 -10.20
N PRO A 21 7.42 -13.45 -10.50
CA PRO A 21 8.62 -13.51 -9.65
C PRO A 21 8.80 -12.34 -8.69
N ASP A 22 7.92 -11.33 -8.73
CA ASP A 22 8.08 -10.05 -8.04
C ASP A 22 7.21 -9.99 -6.76
N ILE A 23 7.55 -10.82 -5.78
CA ILE A 23 6.94 -10.81 -4.44
C ILE A 23 7.84 -10.08 -3.44
N LYS A 24 7.24 -9.29 -2.54
CA LYS A 24 7.94 -8.68 -1.41
C LYS A 24 7.10 -8.70 -0.14
N GLU A 25 7.76 -8.89 1.00
CA GLU A 25 7.13 -8.86 2.32
C GLU A 25 7.46 -7.55 3.05
N PHE A 26 6.46 -7.02 3.76
CA PHE A 26 6.55 -5.83 4.59
C PHE A 26 6.00 -6.11 5.98
N ASN A 27 6.71 -5.67 7.02
CA ASN A 27 6.27 -5.80 8.40
C ASN A 27 5.63 -4.50 8.89
N ALA A 28 4.57 -4.64 9.68
CA ALA A 28 3.77 -3.53 10.18
C ALA A 28 3.27 -3.73 11.61
N HIS A 29 2.78 -2.62 12.16
CA HIS A 29 1.99 -2.61 13.38
C HIS A 29 0.51 -2.47 13.04
N SER A 30 -0.30 -3.40 13.55
CA SER A 30 -1.74 -3.44 13.31
C SER A 30 -2.44 -2.17 13.83
N SER A 31 -1.96 -1.58 14.92
CA SER A 31 -2.48 -0.32 15.48
C SER A 31 -2.37 0.84 14.49
N VAL A 32 -1.19 1.03 13.88
CA VAL A 32 -0.94 2.05 12.85
C VAL A 32 -1.87 1.81 11.67
N LEU A 33 -1.88 0.59 11.15
CA LEU A 33 -2.70 0.19 10.01
C LEU A 33 -4.20 0.47 10.20
N ARG A 34 -4.77 0.06 11.34
CA ARG A 34 -6.20 0.28 11.63
C ARG A 34 -6.55 1.77 11.76
N SER A 35 -5.60 2.61 12.18
CA SER A 35 -5.82 4.06 12.28
C SER A 35 -5.74 4.76 10.93
N SER A 36 -4.96 4.24 9.99
CA SER A 36 -4.69 4.88 8.70
C SER A 36 -5.69 4.52 7.60
N SER A 37 -6.45 3.43 7.76
CA SER A 37 -7.29 2.89 6.69
C SER A 37 -8.44 2.04 7.23
N LEU A 38 -9.63 2.27 6.67
CA LEU A 38 -10.81 1.45 6.94
C LEU A 38 -10.69 0.04 6.35
N TYR A 39 -10.01 -0.12 5.22
CA TYR A 39 -9.68 -1.44 4.67
C TYR A 39 -8.87 -2.25 5.70
N PHE A 40 -7.79 -1.68 6.21
CA PHE A 40 -6.95 -2.36 7.21
C PHE A 40 -7.66 -2.51 8.55
N GLN A 41 -8.52 -1.57 8.94
CA GLN A 41 -9.40 -1.74 10.11
C GLN A 41 -10.25 -3.00 9.99
N ARG A 42 -10.91 -3.21 8.84
CA ARG A 42 -11.75 -4.39 8.59
C ARG A 42 -10.90 -5.65 8.45
N ALA A 43 -9.86 -5.63 7.63
CA ALA A 43 -8.98 -6.78 7.39
C ALA A 43 -8.32 -7.32 8.67
N LEU A 44 -8.01 -6.43 9.62
CA LEU A 44 -7.43 -6.77 10.91
C LEU A 44 -8.45 -6.94 12.04
N SER A 45 -9.75 -6.76 11.76
CA SER A 45 -10.84 -7.04 12.70
C SER A 45 -11.31 -8.50 12.63
N GLU A 46 -11.09 -9.14 11.48
CA GLU A 46 -11.49 -10.52 11.24
C GLU A 46 -10.40 -11.52 11.64
N ARG A 47 -10.85 -12.72 12.02
CA ARG A 47 -10.16 -13.82 12.72
C ARG A 47 -8.94 -14.44 12.01
N TRP A 48 -8.23 -13.73 11.15
CA TRP A 48 -7.15 -14.28 10.31
C TRP A 48 -5.76 -14.04 10.91
N LYS A 49 -5.67 -14.04 12.24
CA LYS A 49 -4.39 -14.13 12.92
C LYS A 49 -3.87 -15.55 12.74
N ASP A 50 -2.67 -15.73 12.18
CA ASP A 50 -2.04 -17.05 12.16
C ASP A 50 -1.83 -17.48 13.60
N GLN A 51 -2.59 -18.49 14.04
CA GLN A 51 -2.59 -18.96 15.42
C GLN A 51 -1.23 -19.53 15.86
N LYS A 52 -0.34 -19.86 14.90
CA LYS A 52 0.98 -20.40 15.22
C LYS A 52 2.03 -19.32 15.46
N GLN A 53 1.91 -18.18 14.80
CA GLN A 53 2.93 -17.11 14.84
C GLN A 53 2.44 -15.85 15.55
N ASP A 54 1.15 -15.76 15.88
CA ASP A 54 0.53 -14.57 16.46
C ASP A 54 0.69 -13.32 15.57
N VAL A 55 0.77 -13.51 14.25
CA VAL A 55 0.93 -12.48 13.23
C VAL A 55 -0.24 -12.53 12.25
N TYR A 56 -0.74 -11.36 11.84
CA TYR A 56 -1.72 -11.24 10.75
C TYR A 56 -1.01 -11.29 9.39
N ILE A 57 -1.54 -12.04 8.42
CA ILE A 57 -1.01 -12.08 7.06
C ILE A 57 -2.04 -11.44 6.13
N ILE A 58 -1.63 -10.39 5.42
CA ILE A 58 -2.44 -9.72 4.40
C ILE A 58 -1.72 -9.88 3.06
N THR A 59 -2.43 -10.35 2.04
CA THR A 59 -1.87 -10.54 0.69
C THR A 59 -2.49 -9.54 -0.30
N LYS A 60 -1.65 -8.96 -1.15
CA LYS A 60 -2.01 -8.00 -2.21
C LYS A 60 -1.28 -8.32 -3.51
N PRO A 61 -1.67 -9.41 -4.20
CA PRO A 61 -0.97 -9.88 -5.39
C PRO A 61 -1.03 -8.92 -6.57
N ASN A 62 -2.04 -8.05 -6.57
CA ASN A 62 -2.34 -7.05 -7.57
C ASN A 62 -1.61 -5.71 -7.35
N ILE A 63 -0.87 -5.54 -6.25
CA ILE A 63 -0.04 -4.36 -6.02
C ILE A 63 1.41 -4.73 -6.23
N HIS A 64 2.07 -4.09 -7.20
CA HIS A 64 3.49 -4.33 -7.46
C HIS A 64 4.36 -3.83 -6.28
N PRO A 65 5.41 -4.57 -5.85
CA PRO A 65 6.24 -4.19 -4.71
C PRO A 65 6.77 -2.75 -4.73
N ASN A 66 7.21 -2.26 -5.89
CA ASN A 66 7.73 -0.89 -6.03
C ASN A 66 6.63 0.17 -5.79
N ILE A 67 5.40 -0.09 -6.22
CA ILE A 67 4.26 0.80 -5.98
C ILE A 67 3.92 0.83 -4.50
N PHE A 68 3.94 -0.33 -3.84
CA PHE A 68 3.74 -0.39 -2.40
C PHE A 68 4.83 0.38 -1.64
N MET A 69 6.09 0.31 -2.07
CA MET A 69 7.16 1.14 -1.48
C MET A 69 6.87 2.64 -1.60
N LEU A 70 6.46 3.12 -2.77
CA LEU A 70 6.12 4.53 -2.98
C LEU A 70 4.94 4.98 -2.10
N ILE A 71 3.97 4.10 -1.86
CA ILE A 71 2.87 4.33 -0.92
C ILE A 71 3.40 4.50 0.50
N LEU A 72 4.33 3.64 0.95
CA LEU A 72 4.90 3.72 2.30
C LEU A 72 5.73 4.99 2.53
N ASP A 73 6.41 5.45 1.49
CA ASP A 73 7.21 6.68 1.53
C ASP A 73 6.36 7.95 1.33
N GLU A 74 5.05 7.80 1.10
CA GLU A 74 4.11 8.87 0.73
C GLU A 74 4.63 9.76 -0.42
N ASN A 75 5.49 9.20 -1.27
CA ASN A 75 6.26 9.95 -2.25
C ASN A 75 5.58 9.94 -3.62
N ILE A 76 4.58 10.80 -3.79
CA ILE A 76 3.86 10.97 -5.07
C ILE A 76 4.48 12.06 -5.95
N LEU A 77 5.34 12.93 -5.41
CA LEU A 77 5.75 14.14 -6.14
C LEU A 77 6.74 13.87 -7.29
N ASN A 78 7.43 12.73 -7.28
CA ASN A 78 8.47 12.38 -8.24
C ASN A 78 8.20 11.04 -8.94
N THR A 79 6.95 10.76 -9.28
CA THR A 79 6.52 9.52 -9.93
C THR A 79 6.22 9.72 -11.40
N SER A 80 6.33 8.66 -12.21
CA SER A 80 5.84 8.69 -13.59
C SER A 80 4.30 8.79 -13.62
N ALA A 81 3.72 9.08 -14.78
CA ALA A 81 2.25 9.08 -14.93
C ALA A 81 1.65 7.70 -14.62
N GLU A 82 2.29 6.64 -15.10
CA GLU A 82 1.89 5.25 -14.86
C GLU A 82 2.00 4.88 -13.37
N ASP A 83 3.13 5.19 -12.73
CA ASP A 83 3.30 4.93 -11.30
C ASP A 83 2.27 5.71 -10.47
N SER A 84 1.99 6.97 -10.84
CA SER A 84 0.98 7.79 -10.16
C SER A 84 -0.41 7.19 -10.28
N LEU A 85 -0.75 6.60 -11.44
CA LEU A 85 -2.01 5.88 -11.65
C LEU A 85 -2.06 4.60 -10.82
N ASN A 86 -0.97 3.82 -10.80
CA ASN A 86 -0.87 2.60 -10.00
C ASN A 86 -0.95 2.90 -8.49
N ILE A 87 -0.35 4.00 -8.04
CA ILE A 87 -0.50 4.50 -6.66
C ILE A 87 -1.96 4.86 -6.38
N LEU A 88 -2.64 5.56 -7.29
CA LEU A 88 -4.06 5.89 -7.12
C LEU A 88 -4.91 4.63 -6.96
N VAL A 89 -4.75 3.65 -7.85
CA VAL A 89 -5.50 2.37 -7.82
C VAL A 89 -5.23 1.62 -6.52
N ALA A 90 -3.97 1.45 -6.14
CA ALA A 90 -3.61 0.77 -4.90
C ALA A 90 -4.07 1.53 -3.65
N SER A 91 -4.05 2.87 -3.68
CA SER A 91 -4.55 3.70 -2.57
C SER A 91 -6.06 3.57 -2.40
N ASP A 92 -6.81 3.53 -3.49
CA ASP A 92 -8.25 3.29 -3.47
C ASP A 92 -8.58 1.90 -2.89
N GLU A 93 -7.90 0.87 -3.38
CA GLU A 93 -8.06 -0.50 -2.90
C GLU A 93 -7.74 -0.67 -1.41
N LEU A 94 -6.71 0.04 -0.92
CA LEU A 94 -6.31 0.04 0.48
C LEU A 94 -7.10 1.07 1.30
N GLU A 95 -8.10 1.72 0.72
CA GLU A 95 -8.90 2.80 1.35
C GLU A 95 -8.03 3.88 2.03
N LEU A 96 -6.89 4.22 1.43
CA LEU A 96 -5.97 5.30 1.82
C LEU A 96 -6.44 6.63 1.20
N LEU A 97 -7.57 7.14 1.68
CA LEU A 97 -8.33 8.23 1.03
C LEU A 97 -7.51 9.50 0.75
N ASP A 98 -6.65 9.92 1.69
CA ASP A 98 -5.82 11.12 1.50
C ASP A 98 -4.73 10.91 0.45
N LEU A 99 -4.18 9.70 0.38
CA LEU A 99 -3.18 9.35 -0.62
C LEU A 99 -3.82 9.23 -2.02
N ALA A 100 -4.98 8.58 -2.12
CA ALA A 100 -5.76 8.50 -3.35
C ALA A 100 -6.09 9.90 -3.89
N LYS A 101 -6.57 10.79 -3.02
CA LYS A 101 -6.85 12.19 -3.37
C LYS A 101 -5.60 12.95 -3.83
N SER A 102 -4.46 12.70 -3.19
CA SER A 102 -3.19 13.33 -3.55
C SER A 102 -2.67 12.83 -4.89
N ALA A 103 -2.75 11.52 -5.15
CA ALA A 103 -2.38 10.91 -6.43
C ALA A 103 -3.27 11.39 -7.57
N GLN A 104 -4.58 11.44 -7.38
CA GLN A 104 -5.53 11.96 -8.37
C GLN A 104 -5.21 13.42 -8.72
N LYS A 105 -4.97 14.28 -7.72
CA LYS A 105 -4.59 15.68 -7.95
C LYS A 105 -3.27 15.79 -8.70
N HIS A 106 -2.28 14.97 -8.36
CA HIS A 106 -0.98 14.95 -9.01
C HIS A 106 -1.11 14.58 -10.49
N LEU A 107 -1.87 13.52 -10.80
CA LEU A 107 -2.17 13.08 -12.17
C LEU A 107 -2.85 14.17 -12.99
N ILE A 108 -3.93 14.77 -12.48
CA ILE A 108 -4.64 15.82 -13.20
C ILE A 108 -3.72 17.02 -13.44
N LYS A 109 -2.97 17.44 -12.41
CA LYS A 109 -2.12 18.64 -12.50
C LYS A 109 -0.94 18.45 -13.45
N ASN A 110 -0.26 17.32 -13.40
CA ASN A 110 1.05 17.14 -14.06
C ASN A 110 0.98 16.24 -15.30
N PHE A 111 -0.03 15.37 -15.40
CA PHE A 111 -0.11 14.33 -16.42
C PHE A 111 -1.43 14.34 -17.19
N SER A 112 -2.19 15.45 -17.20
CA SER A 112 -3.42 15.60 -17.98
C SER A 112 -3.29 15.12 -19.45
N PRO A 113 -2.28 15.55 -20.24
CA PRO A 113 -2.14 15.08 -21.62
C PRO A 113 -1.95 13.56 -21.74
N TRP A 114 -1.21 12.97 -20.79
CA TRP A 114 -1.01 11.52 -20.74
C TRP A 114 -2.33 10.81 -20.42
N LEU A 115 -3.13 11.33 -19.47
CA LEU A 115 -4.45 10.79 -19.15
C LEU A 115 -5.36 10.78 -20.38
N PHE A 116 -5.44 11.90 -21.13
CA PHE A 116 -6.23 11.98 -22.36
C PHE A 116 -5.82 10.99 -23.46
N SER A 117 -4.59 10.47 -23.39
CA SER A 117 -4.05 9.57 -24.40
C SER A 117 -4.10 8.09 -24.00
N ASN A 118 -4.40 7.78 -22.73
CA ASN A 118 -4.29 6.42 -22.16
C ASN A 118 -5.52 5.97 -21.36
N LEU A 119 -6.51 6.84 -21.15
CA LEU A 119 -7.82 6.54 -20.56
C LEU A 119 -8.93 6.80 -21.59
#